data_AF-A0A106QCH3-F1
#
_entry.id   AF-A0A106QCH3-F1
#
_cell.length_a   1.000
_cell.length_b   1.000
_cell.length_c   1.000
_cell.angle_alpha   90.00
_cell.angle_beta   90.00
_cell.angle_gamma   90.00
#
_symmetry.space_group_name_H-M   'P 1'
#
loop_
_entity.id
_entity.type
_entity.pdbx_description
1 polymer ?
#
loop_
_entity_poly.entity_id
_entity_poly.type
_entity_poly.pdbx_seq_one_letter_code
_entity_poly.pdbx_strand_id
1 'polypeptide(L)'
;MSTAKFFMDNFGKYFKPELIGRSGYDDVGTVLSSTYPKLGTGVAMRLMAGWAIIRPGSAVMSAPLDVPGVENSTLTRLEAYHHELQTWDGKEPRIFLEFDKAPIKPRDIVATVDKRFVRICTNAGVLDRNWVQAPPQPKAKRN
;
A
#
# COMPACT_ATOMS: atom_id res chain seq x y z
N MET A 1 4.82 4.84 16.64
CA MET A 1 5.58 4.34 15.47
C MET A 1 5.21 5.18 14.26
N SER A 2 6.17 5.63 13.44
CA SER A 2 5.86 6.40 12.21
C SER A 2 5.40 5.46 11.08
N THR A 3 4.67 5.98 10.10
CA THR A 3 4.27 5.19 8.93
C THR A 3 5.48 4.66 8.16
N ALA A 4 6.51 5.48 7.96
CA ALA A 4 7.72 5.06 7.28
C ALA A 4 8.42 3.89 8.03
N LYS A 5 8.50 3.95 9.36
CA LYS A 5 9.01 2.83 10.16
C LYS A 5 8.15 1.57 9.98
N PHE A 6 6.84 1.70 10.09
CA PHE A 6 5.92 0.57 9.90
C PHE A 6 6.05 -0.06 8.52
N PHE A 7 6.15 0.75 7.47
CA PHE A 7 6.37 0.29 6.10
C PHE A 7 7.69 -0.47 5.97
N MET A 8 8.80 0.09 6.48
CA MET A 8 10.11 -0.56 6.35
C MET A 8 10.17 -1.88 7.14
N ASP A 9 9.62 -1.92 8.35
CA ASP A 9 9.65 -3.09 9.23
C ASP A 9 8.76 -4.25 8.73
N ASN A 10 7.75 -3.97 7.90
CA ASN A 10 6.75 -4.96 7.48
C ASN A 10 6.66 -5.22 5.98
N PHE A 11 7.24 -4.34 5.17
CA PHE A 11 7.25 -4.48 3.72
C PHE A 11 8.65 -4.24 3.17
N GLY A 12 9.22 -3.06 3.42
CA GLY A 12 10.51 -2.65 2.87
C GLY A 12 11.65 -3.64 3.11
N LYS A 13 11.67 -4.31 4.28
CA LYS A 13 12.65 -5.35 4.63
C LYS A 13 12.75 -6.50 3.63
N TYR A 14 11.67 -6.85 2.94
CA TYR A 14 11.65 -7.95 1.98
C TYR A 14 12.28 -7.54 0.64
N PHE A 15 12.31 -6.24 0.35
CA PHE A 15 12.82 -5.68 -0.90
C PHE A 15 14.24 -5.16 -0.78
N LYS A 16 14.53 -4.54 0.36
CA LYS A 16 15.76 -3.80 0.67
C LYS A 16 16.17 -4.05 2.13
N PRO A 17 16.55 -5.28 2.50
CA PRO A 17 16.91 -5.62 3.88
C PRO A 17 18.07 -4.77 4.42
N GLU A 18 18.95 -4.27 3.55
CA GLU A 18 20.05 -3.36 3.88
C GLU A 18 19.57 -1.99 4.40
N LEU A 19 18.29 -1.65 4.21
CA LEU A 19 17.69 -0.41 4.71
C LEU A 19 16.96 -0.59 6.06
N ILE A 20 16.93 -1.81 6.62
CA ILE A 20 16.30 -2.06 7.92
C ILE A 20 17.02 -1.27 9.02
N GLY A 21 16.24 -0.70 9.96
CA GLY A 21 16.75 0.21 10.99
C GLY A 21 16.77 1.67 10.55
N ARG A 22 16.66 1.92 9.24
CA ARG A 22 16.29 3.23 8.69
C ARG A 22 14.77 3.33 8.63
N SER A 23 14.23 4.52 8.81
CA SER A 23 12.78 4.73 8.94
C SER A 23 12.33 6.06 8.34
N GLY A 24 13.09 6.55 7.36
CA GLY A 24 12.78 7.78 6.64
C GLY A 24 11.87 7.53 5.44
N TYR A 25 11.13 8.57 5.04
CA TYR A 25 10.31 8.53 3.82
C TYR A 25 11.16 8.40 2.55
N ASP A 26 12.44 8.78 2.59
CA ASP A 26 13.36 8.59 1.47
C ASP A 26 13.60 7.10 1.20
N ASP A 27 13.75 6.30 2.26
CA ASP A 27 13.96 4.84 2.14
C ASP A 27 12.70 4.15 1.58
N VAL A 28 11.52 4.59 2.01
CA VAL A 28 10.24 4.17 1.44
C VAL A 28 10.19 4.51 -0.06
N GLY A 29 10.64 5.71 -0.44
CA GLY A 29 10.77 6.12 -1.83
C GLY A 29 11.73 5.23 -2.62
N THR A 30 12.87 4.85 -2.05
CA THR A 30 13.81 3.91 -2.66
C THR A 30 13.16 2.55 -2.92
N VAL A 31 12.42 2.00 -1.95
CA VAL A 31 11.72 0.72 -2.12
C VAL A 31 10.71 0.81 -3.27
N LEU A 32 9.92 1.88 -3.32
CA LEU A 32 8.85 2.04 -4.31
C LEU A 32 9.34 2.38 -5.73
N SER A 33 10.54 2.95 -5.86
CA SER A 33 11.12 3.35 -7.15
C SER A 33 12.08 2.33 -7.76
N SER A 34 12.54 1.35 -6.97
CA SER A 34 13.47 0.31 -7.42
C SER A 34 12.82 -0.74 -8.32
N THR A 35 13.66 -1.55 -8.97
CA THR A 35 13.28 -2.73 -9.73
C THR A 35 13.58 -4.01 -8.95
N TYR A 36 12.73 -5.03 -9.13
CA TYR A 36 12.81 -6.31 -8.45
C TYR A 36 12.61 -7.46 -9.43
N PRO A 37 13.17 -8.66 -9.18
CA PRO A 37 12.96 -9.81 -10.04
C PRO A 37 11.48 -10.16 -10.16
N LYS A 38 11.00 -10.38 -11.38
CA LYS A 38 9.65 -10.87 -11.65
C LYS A 38 9.57 -12.37 -11.37
N LEU A 39 8.49 -12.80 -10.72
CA LEU A 39 8.23 -14.21 -10.43
C LEU A 39 8.23 -15.05 -11.71
N GLY A 40 8.96 -16.17 -11.69
CA GLY A 40 9.03 -17.15 -12.78
C GLY A 40 9.92 -16.76 -13.97
N THR A 41 10.32 -15.49 -14.11
CA THR A 41 11.18 -15.07 -15.24
C THR A 41 12.50 -14.43 -14.80
N GLY A 42 12.61 -13.96 -13.56
CA GLY A 42 13.81 -13.27 -13.04
C GLY A 42 14.09 -11.90 -13.66
N VAL A 43 13.32 -11.49 -14.67
CA VAL A 43 13.45 -10.19 -15.33
C VAL A 43 13.11 -9.08 -14.34
N ALA A 44 13.97 -8.08 -14.24
CA ALA A 44 13.76 -6.94 -13.37
C ALA A 44 12.51 -6.14 -13.80
N MET A 45 11.59 -5.93 -12.85
CA MET A 45 10.35 -5.19 -13.02
C MET A 45 10.22 -4.16 -11.90
N ARG A 46 9.83 -2.94 -12.24
CA ARG A 46 9.48 -1.92 -11.24
C ARG A 46 8.05 -2.12 -10.74
N LEU A 47 7.76 -1.69 -9.52
CA LEU A 47 6.40 -1.50 -9.00
C LEU A 47 5.68 -0.36 -9.77
N MET A 48 5.31 -0.61 -11.03
CA MET A 48 4.74 0.42 -11.91
C MET A 48 3.21 0.48 -11.90
N ALA A 49 2.54 -0.60 -11.53
CA ALA A 49 1.09 -0.68 -11.43
C ALA A 49 0.68 -1.84 -10.53
N GLY A 50 -0.29 -1.62 -9.65
CA GLY A 50 -0.84 -2.67 -8.80
C GLY A 50 -1.28 -2.16 -7.44
N TRP A 51 -1.42 -3.06 -6.47
CA TRP A 51 -1.78 -2.73 -5.11
C TRP A 51 -1.06 -3.62 -4.11
N ALA A 52 -0.98 -3.16 -2.85
CA ALA A 52 -0.49 -3.93 -1.72
C ALA A 52 -1.29 -3.63 -0.45
N ILE A 53 -1.39 -4.63 0.42
CA ILE A 53 -1.86 -4.50 1.80
C ILE A 53 -0.70 -4.93 2.70
N ILE A 54 -0.28 -4.05 3.60
CA ILE A 54 0.81 -4.29 4.53
C ILE A 54 0.23 -4.42 5.94
N ARG A 55 0.54 -5.52 6.60
CA ARG A 55 0.14 -5.89 7.96
C ARG A 55 1.38 -6.06 8.83
N PRO A 56 1.26 -6.15 10.16
CA PRO A 56 2.37 -6.59 10.99
C PRO A 56 2.85 -7.99 10.54
N GLY A 57 4.14 -8.10 10.19
CA GLY A 57 4.78 -9.36 9.81
C GLY A 57 4.48 -9.87 8.40
N SER A 58 3.38 -9.46 7.76
CA SER A 58 2.99 -9.97 6.44
C SER A 58 2.54 -8.87 5.50
N ALA A 59 2.66 -9.15 4.19
CA ALA A 59 2.09 -8.30 3.17
C ALA A 59 1.59 -9.15 2.01
N VAL A 60 0.59 -8.62 1.31
CA VAL A 60 0.06 -9.19 0.07
C VAL A 60 0.08 -8.12 -1.01
N MET A 61 0.41 -8.47 -2.25
CA MET A 61 0.39 -7.54 -3.38
C MET A 61 -0.05 -8.20 -4.68
N SER A 62 -0.47 -7.38 -5.63
CA SER A 62 -0.83 -7.85 -6.98
C SER A 62 0.36 -8.01 -7.92
N ALA A 63 1.48 -7.33 -7.65
CA ALA A 63 2.64 -7.37 -8.53
C ALA A 63 3.32 -8.75 -8.44
N PRO A 64 3.53 -9.46 -9.56
CA PRO A 64 4.15 -10.80 -9.58
C PRO A 64 5.67 -10.69 -9.42
N LEU A 65 6.11 -10.30 -8.23
CA LEU A 65 7.52 -10.19 -7.89
C LEU A 65 7.98 -11.41 -7.10
N ASP A 66 9.22 -11.82 -7.35
CA ASP A 66 9.89 -12.88 -6.61
C ASP A 66 10.51 -12.31 -5.33
N VAL A 67 9.64 -11.95 -4.39
CA VAL A 67 10.02 -11.30 -3.14
C VAL A 67 9.58 -12.20 -1.98
N PRO A 68 10.52 -12.90 -1.33
CA PRO A 68 10.21 -13.77 -0.20
C PRO A 68 9.50 -13.00 0.92
N GLY A 69 8.43 -13.57 1.47
CA GLY A 69 7.66 -12.97 2.56
C GLY A 69 6.57 -11.98 2.12
N VAL A 70 6.39 -11.76 0.82
CA VAL A 70 5.19 -11.07 0.30
C VAL A 70 4.37 -12.02 -0.54
N GLU A 71 3.11 -12.20 -0.17
CA GLU A 71 2.18 -13.05 -0.90
C GLU A 71 1.72 -12.36 -2.18
N ASN A 72 1.66 -13.10 -3.29
CA ASN A 72 1.04 -12.62 -4.52
C ASN A 72 -0.46 -12.96 -4.51
N SER A 73 -1.30 -12.00 -4.86
CA SER A 73 -2.75 -12.19 -4.95
C SER A 73 -3.25 -12.00 -6.38
N THR A 74 -4.18 -12.87 -6.76
CA THR A 74 -4.92 -12.80 -8.03
C THR A 74 -6.20 -11.96 -7.92
N LEU A 75 -6.55 -11.50 -6.71
CA LEU A 75 -7.74 -10.68 -6.49
C LEU A 75 -7.58 -9.30 -7.13
N THR A 76 -8.70 -8.71 -7.52
CA THR A 76 -8.72 -7.28 -7.85
C THR A 76 -8.47 -6.45 -6.58
N ARG A 77 -8.00 -5.21 -6.76
CA ARG A 77 -7.80 -4.26 -5.65
C ARG A 77 -9.02 -4.14 -4.75
N LEU A 78 -10.21 -4.04 -5.36
CA LEU A 78 -11.46 -3.83 -4.62
C LEU A 78 -11.85 -5.07 -3.81
N GLU A 79 -11.71 -6.27 -4.37
CA GLU A 79 -11.98 -7.52 -3.65
C GLU A 79 -11.01 -7.70 -2.48
N ALA A 80 -9.71 -7.50 -2.71
CA ALA A 80 -8.70 -7.64 -1.67
C ALA A 80 -8.91 -6.64 -0.53
N TYR A 81 -9.19 -5.37 -0.85
CA TYR A 81 -9.43 -4.35 0.16
C TYR A 81 -10.73 -4.61 0.91
N HIS A 82 -11.79 -5.02 0.21
CA HIS A 82 -13.05 -5.38 0.84
C HIS A 82 -12.88 -6.55 1.81
N HIS A 83 -12.22 -7.62 1.37
CA HIS A 83 -11.94 -8.80 2.20
C HIS A 83 -11.12 -8.45 3.44
N GLU A 84 -10.07 -7.63 3.29
CA GLU A 84 -9.27 -7.17 4.43
C GLU A 84 -10.11 -6.34 5.41
N LEU A 85 -10.93 -5.42 4.92
CA LEU A 85 -11.77 -4.57 5.77
C LEU A 85 -12.85 -5.38 6.52
N GLN A 86 -13.37 -6.45 5.93
CA GLN A 86 -14.30 -7.35 6.59
C GLN A 86 -13.64 -8.13 7.74
N THR A 87 -12.44 -8.64 7.53
CA THR A 87 -11.76 -9.57 8.44
C THR A 87 -10.88 -8.90 9.49
N TRP A 88 -10.36 -7.70 9.20
CA TRP A 88 -9.57 -6.93 10.15
C TRP A 88 -10.35 -6.70 11.45
N ASP A 89 -9.73 -6.59 12.62
CA ASP A 89 -10.45 -6.30 13.88
C ASP A 89 -10.22 -4.87 14.39
N GLY A 90 -9.41 -4.07 13.66
CA GLY A 90 -9.03 -2.72 14.03
C GLY A 90 -7.94 -2.61 15.09
N LYS A 91 -7.34 -3.72 15.55
CA LYS A 91 -6.38 -3.67 16.66
C LYS A 91 -4.97 -3.30 16.26
N GLU A 92 -4.54 -3.71 15.07
CA GLU A 92 -3.18 -3.40 14.59
C GLU A 92 -3.22 -2.57 13.29
N PRO A 93 -2.15 -1.85 12.97
CA PRO A 93 -2.14 -0.94 11.83
C PRO A 93 -2.03 -1.68 10.49
N ARG A 94 -2.74 -1.19 9.47
CA ARG A 94 -2.63 -1.64 8.06
C ARG A 94 -2.21 -0.46 7.18
N ILE A 95 -1.46 -0.72 6.12
CA ILE A 95 -1.31 0.21 4.99
C ILE A 95 -2.02 -0.41 3.79
N PHE A 96 -2.85 0.39 3.12
CA PHE A 96 -3.41 0.09 1.81
C PHE A 96 -2.71 0.97 0.78
N LEU A 97 -2.06 0.35 -0.21
CA LEU A 97 -1.18 1.04 -1.14
C LEU A 97 -1.56 0.70 -2.58
N GLU A 98 -1.67 1.71 -3.42
CA GLU A 98 -1.89 1.53 -4.86
C GLU A 98 -0.72 2.13 -5.64
N PHE A 99 -0.06 1.30 -6.44
CA PHE A 99 0.98 1.70 -7.37
C PHE A 99 0.35 2.02 -8.71
N ASP A 100 0.78 3.13 -9.30
CA ASP A 100 0.42 3.49 -10.66
C ASP A 100 1.67 4.12 -11.32
N LYS A 101 1.62 4.40 -12.63
CA LYS A 101 2.79 4.84 -13.41
C LYS A 101 3.48 6.07 -12.84
N ALA A 102 2.73 6.95 -12.18
CA ALA A 102 3.31 8.08 -11.45
C ALA A 102 3.80 7.64 -10.05
N PRO A 103 4.96 8.15 -9.59
CA PRO A 103 5.48 7.79 -8.27
C PRO A 103 4.55 8.25 -7.14
N ILE A 104 4.14 7.33 -6.28
CA ILE A 104 3.49 7.67 -5.01
C ILE A 104 4.47 8.50 -4.19
N LYS A 105 4.05 9.67 -3.69
CA LYS A 105 4.86 10.43 -2.74
C LYS A 105 4.93 9.63 -1.44
N PRO A 106 6.12 9.22 -0.95
CA PRO A 106 6.21 8.39 0.24
C PRO A 106 5.51 8.98 1.47
N ARG A 107 5.52 10.32 1.59
CA ARG A 107 4.87 11.06 2.68
C ARG A 107 3.35 10.95 2.70
N ASP A 108 2.74 10.58 1.58
CA ASP A 108 1.29 10.43 1.47
C ASP A 108 0.83 9.05 1.97
N ILE A 109 1.76 8.12 2.21
CA ILE A 109 1.46 6.78 2.75
C ILE A 109 1.07 6.90 4.23
N VAL A 110 -0.04 6.24 4.59
CA VAL A 110 -0.57 6.27 5.95
C VAL A 110 -0.82 4.85 6.46
N ALA A 111 -0.28 4.54 7.63
CA ALA A 111 -0.70 3.39 8.42
C ALA A 111 -1.92 3.78 9.26
N THR A 112 -3.00 2.99 9.18
CA THR A 112 -4.24 3.26 9.92
C THR A 112 -4.61 2.08 10.81
N VAL A 113 -5.13 2.38 12.00
CA VAL A 113 -5.77 1.42 12.92
C VAL A 113 -7.30 1.50 12.86
N ASP A 114 -7.87 2.55 12.25
CA ASP A 114 -9.31 2.78 12.20
C ASP A 114 -9.89 2.38 10.83
N LYS A 115 -10.73 1.35 10.83
CA LYS A 115 -11.49 0.88 9.66
C LYS A 115 -12.38 1.94 9.01
N ARG A 116 -12.78 2.97 9.77
CA ARG A 116 -13.67 4.05 9.32
C ARG A 116 -12.91 5.20 8.67
N PHE A 117 -11.59 5.26 8.90
CA PHE A 117 -10.66 6.21 8.30
C PHE A 117 -9.63 5.45 7.47
N VAL A 118 -10.05 5.03 6.28
CA VAL A 118 -9.14 4.47 5.27
C VAL A 118 -8.68 5.62 4.37
N ARG A 119 -7.40 5.97 4.49
CA ARG A 119 -6.71 6.88 3.57
C ARG A 119 -6.21 6.07 2.38
N ILE A 120 -6.83 6.23 1.22
CA ILE A 120 -6.30 5.63 -0.02
C ILE A 120 -5.28 6.62 -0.58
N CYS A 121 -4.02 6.25 -0.49
CA CYS A 121 -2.90 7.05 -0.97
C CYS A 121 -2.82 6.90 -2.49
N THR A 122 -3.09 7.98 -3.23
CA THR A 122 -3.06 7.99 -4.70
C THR A 122 -2.07 9.04 -5.20
N ASN A 123 -1.76 9.00 -6.49
CA ASN A 123 -0.92 10.01 -7.14
C ASN A 123 -1.53 11.43 -7.12
N ALA A 124 -2.85 11.55 -6.96
CA ALA A 124 -3.54 12.83 -6.81
C ALA A 124 -3.57 13.35 -5.36
N GLY A 125 -2.94 12.63 -4.42
CA GLY A 125 -2.96 12.91 -2.99
C GLY A 125 -3.76 11.86 -2.20
N VAL A 126 -4.10 12.23 -0.97
CA VAL A 126 -4.78 11.35 -0.01
C VAL A 126 -6.30 11.45 -0.20
N LEU A 127 -6.94 10.33 -0.56
CA LEU A 127 -8.39 10.23 -0.51
C LEU A 127 -8.81 9.87 0.93
N ASP A 128 -9.23 10.90 1.68
CA ASP A 128 -9.90 10.75 2.97
C ASP A 128 -11.36 10.31 2.76
N ARG A 129 -11.67 9.03 2.99
CA ARG A 129 -13.06 8.53 3.02
C ARG A 129 -13.43 8.22 4.47
N ASN A 130 -14.17 9.13 5.10
CA ASN A 130 -14.86 8.86 6.36
C ASN A 130 -16.17 8.12 6.06
N TRP A 131 -16.20 6.82 6.30
CA TRP A 131 -17.37 5.96 6.02
C TRP A 131 -18.56 6.21 6.95
N VAL A 132 -18.40 7.04 7.98
CA VAL A 132 -19.49 7.48 8.87
C VAL A 132 -20.20 8.72 8.31
N GLN A 133 -19.63 9.38 7.30
CA GLN A 133 -20.26 10.52 6.63
C GLN A 133 -21.15 10.04 5.49
N ALA A 134 -22.34 10.66 5.38
CA ALA A 134 -23.24 10.42 4.26
C ALA A 134 -22.52 10.67 2.93
N PRO A 135 -22.79 9.85 1.88
CA PRO A 135 -22.17 10.06 0.57
C PRO A 135 -22.44 11.48 0.07
N PRO A 136 -21.44 12.13 -0.57
CA PRO A 136 -21.63 13.47 -1.10
C PRO A 136 -22.78 13.46 -2.10
N GLN A 137 -23.74 14.38 -1.92
CA GLN A 137 -24.85 14.48 -2.86
C GLN A 137 -24.32 14.81 -4.26
N PRO A 138 -24.87 14.18 -5.31
CA PRO A 138 -24.46 14.46 -6.68
C PRO A 138 -24.65 15.95 -6.95
N LYS A 139 -23.60 16.62 -7.43
CA LYS A 139 -23.67 18.01 -7.84
C LYS A 139 -24.70 18.12 -8.97
N ALA A 140 -25.76 18.90 -8.76
CA ALA A 140 -26.73 19.21 -9.79
C ALA A 140 -25.99 19.76 -11.01
N LYS A 141 -26.20 19.15 -12.18
CA LYS A 141 -25.68 19.68 -13.45
C LYS A 141 -26.33 21.06 -13.64
N ARG A 142 -25.50 22.10 -13.67
CA ARG A 142 -25.92 23.40 -14.22
C ARG A 142 -26.05 23.22 -15.72
N ASN A 143 -27.27 23.37 -16.23
CA ASN A 143 -27.57 23.51 -17.65
C ASN A 143 -26.98 24.81 -18.19
#